data_AF-A0A0G1TSR6-F1
#
_entry.id   AF-A0A0G1TSR6-F1
#
_cell.length_a   1.000
_cell.length_b   1.000
_cell.length_c   1.000
_cell.angle_alpha   90.00
_cell.angle_beta   90.00
_cell.angle_gamma   90.00
#
_symmetry.space_group_name_H-M   'P 1'
#
loop_
_entity.id
_entity.type
_entity.pdbx_description
1 polymer ?
#
loop_
_entity_poly.entity_id
_entity_poly.type
_entity_poly.pdbx_seq_one_letter_code
_entity_poly.pdbx_strand_id
1 'polypeptide(L)'
;MCMKIILVVSDGNGKNVVFVTDTLHAYSLDEAVQLARDGKFEGVYAVSGKHGAYLRTRPRVSKKEELETLAVSPHQLFMFANNIGAAFMNVALEQYLQLHELALTRKEAQPFIAINSIARISKKIAREKLGECKEDILQATKRFKVDPYLLGAILIDEIARFAPIEGPLEKLGVSYVGRDVSAGIAQVTMETARGLIKDGYYNPNPDDPKFSHSNIDKVSRKDLYEYVQQQKHSIFFGAAHMRALIDHWKRFVNLNRRPEIIATLYSIGRGKNPHGNPQPSTRGMQIAGEFYQLAREWLS
;
A
#
# COMPACT_ATOMS: atom_id res chain seq x y z
N MET A 1 28.15 7.26 -14.77
CA MET A 1 27.85 5.87 -14.38
C MET A 1 26.48 5.55 -14.95
N CYS A 2 26.31 4.43 -15.66
CA CYS A 2 25.00 4.00 -16.13
C CYS A 2 24.26 3.32 -14.97
N MET A 3 22.95 3.52 -14.90
CA MET A 3 22.08 2.86 -13.93
C MET A 3 21.56 1.55 -14.50
N LYS A 4 21.31 0.58 -13.62
CA LYS A 4 20.72 -0.70 -14.01
C LYS A 4 19.26 -0.75 -13.62
N ILE A 5 18.39 -1.20 -14.53
CA ILE A 5 16.99 -1.47 -14.21
C ILE A 5 16.92 -2.82 -13.47
N ILE A 6 16.23 -2.86 -12.33
CA ILE A 6 16.12 -4.03 -11.45
C ILE A 6 14.68 -4.49 -11.21
N LEU A 7 13.70 -3.65 -11.52
CA LEU A 7 12.28 -3.97 -11.45
C LEU A 7 11.55 -3.16 -12.52
N VAL A 8 10.60 -3.80 -13.18
CA VAL A 8 9.72 -3.17 -14.15
C VAL A 8 8.28 -3.43 -13.74
N VAL A 9 7.42 -2.41 -13.77
CA VAL A 9 5.98 -2.61 -13.56
C VAL A 9 5.29 -2.45 -14.91
N SER A 10 4.52 -3.47 -15.28
CA SER A 10 3.69 -3.46 -16.48
C SER A 10 2.26 -3.01 -16.15
N ASP A 11 1.53 -2.48 -17.13
CA ASP A 11 0.12 -2.13 -16.99
C ASP A 11 -0.79 -3.38 -17.14
N GLY A 12 -2.10 -3.15 -17.16
CA GLY A 12 -3.09 -4.22 -17.35
C GLY A 12 -3.03 -4.93 -18.71
N ASN A 13 -2.34 -4.36 -19.70
CA ASN A 13 -2.15 -4.92 -21.03
C ASN A 13 -0.77 -5.55 -21.20
N GLY A 14 0.05 -5.61 -20.13
CA GLY A 14 1.41 -6.12 -20.17
C GLY A 14 2.43 -5.13 -20.74
N LYS A 15 2.08 -3.86 -20.94
CA LYS A 15 3.02 -2.83 -21.38
C LYS A 15 3.84 -2.34 -20.21
N ASN A 16 5.17 -2.31 -20.34
CA ASN A 16 6.07 -1.74 -19.31
C ASN A 16 5.85 -0.23 -19.18
N VAL A 17 5.53 0.22 -17.97
CA VAL A 17 5.14 1.62 -17.70
C VAL A 17 5.93 2.28 -16.58
N VAL A 18 6.53 1.49 -15.68
CA VAL A 18 7.40 1.98 -14.60
C VAL A 18 8.70 1.18 -14.58
N PHE A 19 9.82 1.87 -14.36
CA PHE A 19 11.15 1.29 -14.35
C PHE A 19 11.88 1.72 -13.07
N VAL A 20 12.35 0.76 -12.28
CA VAL A 20 13.07 1.02 -11.04
C VAL A 20 14.53 0.63 -11.19
N THR A 21 15.43 1.52 -10.76
CA THR A 21 16.87 1.30 -10.85
C THR A 21 17.48 0.69 -9.60
N ASP A 22 18.73 0.24 -9.72
CA ASP A 22 19.60 -0.20 -8.62
C ASP A 22 19.87 0.87 -7.54
N THR A 23 19.57 2.13 -7.83
CA THR A 23 19.51 3.23 -6.86
C THR A 23 18.15 3.42 -6.19
N LEU A 24 17.19 2.50 -6.44
CA LEU A 24 15.81 2.51 -5.96
C LEU A 24 14.96 3.69 -6.45
N HIS A 25 15.39 4.37 -7.52
CA HIS A 25 14.60 5.43 -8.12
C HIS A 25 13.62 4.86 -9.15
N ALA A 26 12.35 5.28 -9.09
CA ALA A 26 11.31 4.88 -10.02
C ALA A 26 11.11 5.94 -11.09
N TYR A 27 11.07 5.52 -12.35
CA TYR A 27 10.85 6.37 -13.52
C TYR A 27 9.58 5.93 -14.24
N SER A 28 8.80 6.89 -14.72
CA SER A 28 7.76 6.67 -15.72
C SER A 28 8.35 6.24 -17.06
N LEU A 29 7.52 5.72 -17.97
CA LEU A 29 7.94 5.34 -19.30
C LEU A 29 8.62 6.48 -20.07
N ASP A 30 8.08 7.70 -20.00
CA ASP A 30 8.62 8.83 -20.75
C ASP A 30 9.99 9.27 -20.22
N GLU A 31 10.14 9.35 -18.89
CA GLU A 31 11.42 9.61 -18.23
C GLU A 31 12.45 8.53 -18.59
N ALA A 32 12.04 7.26 -18.53
CA ALA A 32 12.92 6.12 -18.79
C ALA A 32 13.36 6.06 -20.27
N VAL A 33 12.47 6.38 -21.22
CA VAL A 33 12.80 6.49 -22.64
C VAL A 33 13.85 7.57 -22.88
N GLN A 34 13.70 8.74 -22.25
CA GLN A 34 14.65 9.83 -22.39
C GLN A 34 16.03 9.43 -21.85
N LEU A 35 16.08 8.86 -20.65
CA LEU A 35 17.32 8.36 -20.04
C LEU A 35 18.01 7.27 -20.87
N ALA A 36 17.24 6.38 -21.49
CA ALA A 36 17.79 5.35 -22.37
C ALA A 36 18.41 5.94 -23.65
N ARG A 37 17.80 6.98 -24.23
CA ARG A 37 18.36 7.71 -25.39
C ARG A 37 19.66 8.42 -25.03
N ASP A 38 19.74 8.95 -23.82
CA ASP A 38 20.94 9.62 -23.28
C ASP A 38 22.02 8.65 -22.79
N GLY A 39 21.83 7.34 -23.03
CA GLY A 39 22.78 6.29 -22.65
C GLY A 39 22.93 6.10 -21.15
N LYS A 40 21.96 6.53 -20.34
CA LYS A 40 22.01 6.48 -18.87
C LYS A 40 21.61 5.13 -18.30
N PHE A 41 21.00 4.25 -19.09
CA PHE A 41 20.69 2.88 -18.66
C PHE A 41 21.62 1.85 -19.30
N GLU A 42 22.03 0.90 -18.49
CA GLU A 42 22.74 -0.30 -18.93
C GLU A 42 21.77 -1.33 -19.52
N GLY A 43 22.21 -2.06 -20.55
CA GLY A 43 21.47 -3.22 -21.06
C GLY A 43 20.17 -2.93 -21.81
N VAL A 44 19.74 -1.68 -21.95
CA VAL A 44 18.50 -1.33 -22.66
C VAL A 44 18.70 -0.22 -23.69
N TYR A 45 17.72 -0.06 -24.58
CA TYR A 45 17.65 1.03 -25.55
C TYR A 45 16.19 1.42 -25.83
N ALA A 46 15.97 2.66 -26.24
CA ALA A 46 14.67 3.15 -26.63
C ALA A 46 14.35 2.77 -28.09
N VAL A 47 13.10 2.38 -28.33
CA VAL A 47 12.54 2.09 -29.65
C VAL A 47 11.35 3.00 -29.89
N SER A 48 11.29 3.64 -31.06
CA SER A 48 10.12 4.41 -31.49
C SER A 48 9.16 3.50 -32.25
N GLY A 49 7.94 3.33 -31.74
CA GLY A 49 6.88 2.55 -32.38
C GLY A 49 5.69 3.41 -32.82
N LYS A 50 4.73 2.78 -33.52
CA LYS A 50 3.49 3.42 -33.98
C LYS A 50 2.64 4.00 -32.85
N HIS A 51 2.73 3.40 -31.65
CA HIS A 51 1.96 3.77 -30.46
C HIS A 51 2.81 4.47 -29.39
N GLY A 52 3.91 5.10 -29.81
CA GLY A 52 4.85 5.79 -28.94
C GLY A 52 6.16 5.03 -28.73
N ALA A 53 7.02 5.60 -27.88
CA ALA A 53 8.31 5.02 -27.57
C ALA A 53 8.21 3.99 -26.43
N TYR A 54 9.12 3.01 -26.44
CA TYR A 54 9.24 1.99 -25.40
C TYR A 54 10.69 1.55 -25.24
N LEU A 55 10.99 0.83 -24.14
CA LEU A 55 12.31 0.27 -23.90
C LEU A 55 12.38 -1.21 -24.33
N ARG A 56 13.54 -1.61 -24.86
CA ARG A 56 13.85 -3.01 -25.19
C ARG A 56 15.22 -3.40 -24.64
N THR A 57 15.34 -4.64 -24.20
CA THR A 57 16.61 -5.23 -23.79
C THR A 57 17.56 -5.34 -24.98
N ARG A 58 18.84 -4.94 -24.78
CA ARG A 58 19.90 -5.07 -25.79
C ARG A 58 20.23 -6.54 -26.03
N PRO A 59 20.71 -6.91 -27.24
CA PRO A 59 21.25 -8.24 -27.47
C PRO A 59 22.40 -8.55 -26.50
N ARG A 60 22.47 -9.80 -26.00
CA ARG A 60 23.52 -10.33 -25.10
C ARG A 60 23.44 -9.92 -23.62
N VAL A 61 22.40 -9.20 -23.22
CA VAL A 61 22.08 -9.06 -21.79
C VAL A 61 21.70 -10.43 -21.22
N SER A 62 22.08 -10.71 -19.98
CA SER A 62 21.75 -12.01 -19.37
C SER A 62 20.24 -12.12 -19.14
N LYS A 63 19.68 -13.34 -19.23
CA LYS A 63 18.23 -13.56 -19.09
C LYS A 63 17.63 -12.97 -17.80
N LYS A 64 18.39 -12.98 -16.70
CA LYS A 64 17.99 -12.41 -15.40
C LYS A 64 17.89 -10.88 -15.38
N GLU A 65 18.42 -10.21 -16.40
CA GLU A 65 18.45 -8.75 -16.56
C GLU A 65 17.55 -8.28 -17.71
N GLU A 66 16.90 -9.21 -18.41
CA GLU A 66 15.90 -8.88 -19.44
C GLU A 66 14.68 -8.21 -18.81
N LEU A 67 14.18 -7.14 -19.44
CA LEU A 67 13.01 -6.39 -18.96
C LEU A 67 11.79 -7.31 -18.73
N GLU A 68 11.64 -8.34 -19.55
CA GLU A 68 10.60 -9.36 -19.44
C GLU A 68 10.71 -10.19 -18.14
N THR A 69 11.92 -10.51 -17.72
CA THR A 69 12.18 -11.23 -16.45
C THR A 69 12.02 -10.30 -15.24
N LEU A 70 12.35 -9.02 -15.41
CA LEU A 70 12.21 -8.00 -14.37
C LEU A 70 10.79 -7.47 -14.20
N ALA A 71 9.88 -7.82 -15.12
CA ALA A 71 8.52 -7.32 -15.16
C ALA A 71 7.60 -7.97 -14.12
N VAL A 72 6.85 -7.13 -13.43
CA VAL A 72 5.75 -7.52 -12.56
C VAL A 72 4.48 -6.75 -12.90
N SER A 73 3.33 -7.38 -12.70
CA SER A 73 2.04 -6.71 -12.79
C SER A 73 1.78 -5.86 -11.54
N PRO A 74 0.85 -4.88 -11.61
CA PRO A 74 0.47 -4.10 -10.44
C PRO A 74 -0.11 -4.99 -9.34
N HIS A 75 -0.87 -6.02 -9.73
CA HIS A 75 -1.43 -6.97 -8.78
C HIS A 75 -0.33 -7.70 -7.98
N GLN A 76 0.75 -8.13 -8.63
CA GLN A 76 1.89 -8.73 -7.93
C GLN A 76 2.56 -7.73 -6.98
N LEU A 77 2.69 -6.46 -7.37
CA LEU A 77 3.23 -5.39 -6.53
C LEU A 77 2.36 -5.13 -5.27
N PHE A 78 1.04 -5.12 -5.40
CA PHE A 78 0.10 -4.99 -4.27
C PHE A 78 0.08 -6.24 -3.37
N MET A 79 0.08 -7.44 -3.98
CA MET A 79 0.16 -8.71 -3.24
C MET A 79 1.44 -8.79 -2.43
N PHE A 80 2.53 -8.30 -2.99
CA PHE A 80 3.83 -8.21 -2.35
C PHE A 80 3.81 -7.39 -1.06
N ALA A 81 3.18 -6.20 -1.05
CA ALA A 81 3.10 -5.36 0.15
C ALA A 81 2.34 -6.05 1.30
N ASN A 82 1.32 -6.83 0.94
CA ASN A 82 0.45 -7.51 1.88
C ASN A 82 0.97 -8.90 2.32
N ASN A 83 1.70 -9.60 1.46
CA ASN A 83 2.20 -10.95 1.72
C ASN A 83 3.65 -11.12 1.21
N ILE A 84 4.59 -10.99 2.14
CA ILE A 84 6.03 -11.13 1.89
C ILE A 84 6.38 -12.53 1.35
N GLY A 85 5.65 -13.58 1.75
CA GLY A 85 5.90 -14.94 1.24
C GLY A 85 5.68 -15.04 -0.27
N ALA A 86 4.74 -14.26 -0.81
CA ALA A 86 4.49 -14.20 -2.25
C ALA A 86 5.59 -13.41 -3.00
N ALA A 87 6.31 -12.52 -2.33
CA ALA A 87 7.42 -11.75 -2.90
C ALA A 87 8.59 -12.63 -3.36
N PHE A 88 8.94 -13.63 -2.55
CA PHE A 88 10.04 -14.56 -2.82
C PHE A 88 9.74 -15.54 -3.97
N MET A 89 8.52 -15.51 -4.52
CA MET A 89 8.20 -16.25 -5.74
C MET A 89 8.60 -15.50 -7.02
N ASN A 90 9.00 -14.23 -6.92
CA ASN A 90 9.46 -13.42 -8.05
C ASN A 90 10.85 -12.83 -7.77
N VAL A 91 11.83 -13.26 -8.57
CA VAL A 91 13.24 -12.89 -8.41
C VAL A 91 13.48 -11.38 -8.49
N ALA A 92 12.72 -10.65 -9.31
CA ALA A 92 12.87 -9.19 -9.43
C ALA A 92 12.41 -8.46 -8.16
N LEU A 93 11.28 -8.88 -7.58
CA LEU A 93 10.79 -8.32 -6.30
C LEU A 93 11.69 -8.68 -5.13
N GLU A 94 12.24 -9.89 -5.11
CA GLU A 94 13.21 -10.31 -4.11
C GLU A 94 14.49 -9.45 -4.17
N GLN A 95 15.09 -9.30 -5.35
CA GLN A 95 16.28 -8.48 -5.54
C GLN A 95 16.02 -7.01 -5.18
N TYR A 96 14.87 -6.48 -5.62
CA TYR A 96 14.43 -5.14 -5.26
C TYR A 96 14.36 -4.94 -3.74
N LEU A 97 13.79 -5.92 -3.02
CA LEU A 97 13.69 -5.85 -1.57
C LEU A 97 15.02 -5.92 -0.85
N GLN A 98 15.91 -6.82 -1.27
CA GLN A 98 17.22 -6.95 -0.67
C GLN A 98 18.01 -5.65 -0.83
N LEU A 99 17.91 -4.99 -1.99
CA LEU A 99 18.53 -3.68 -2.21
C LEU A 99 17.89 -2.58 -1.37
N HIS A 100 16.56 -2.59 -1.22
CA HIS A 100 15.85 -1.65 -0.36
C HIS A 100 16.25 -1.77 1.11
N GLU A 101 16.26 -2.99 1.64
CA GLU A 101 16.71 -3.29 3.01
C GLU A 101 18.18 -2.90 3.22
N LEU A 102 19.05 -3.22 2.27
CA LEU A 102 20.46 -2.84 2.31
C LEU A 102 20.64 -1.32 2.30
N ALA A 103 19.86 -0.59 1.52
CA ALA A 103 19.91 0.87 1.47
C ALA A 103 19.46 1.51 2.79
N LEU A 104 18.46 0.92 3.47
CA LEU A 104 18.02 1.36 4.79
C LEU A 104 19.08 1.08 5.87
N THR A 105 19.65 -0.12 5.87
CA THR A 105 20.59 -0.57 6.91
C THR A 105 21.99 0.04 6.77
N ARG A 106 22.40 0.47 5.57
CA ARG A 106 23.68 1.15 5.32
C ARG A 106 23.72 2.60 5.79
N LYS A 107 22.58 3.30 5.91
CA LYS A 107 22.50 4.74 6.26
C LYS A 107 22.72 5.05 7.75
N GLU A 108 23.61 4.30 8.42
CA GLU A 108 23.86 4.33 9.87
C GLU A 108 22.65 3.89 10.73
N ALA A 109 22.92 3.58 12.00
CA ALA A 109 22.11 2.85 12.98
C ALA A 109 20.77 3.51 13.39
N GLN A 110 20.00 4.04 12.45
CA GLN A 110 18.68 4.56 12.73
C GLN A 110 17.71 3.41 13.02
N PRO A 111 16.88 3.53 14.06
CA PRO A 111 15.88 2.53 14.33
C PRO A 111 14.91 2.47 13.15
N PHE A 112 14.62 1.26 12.68
CA PHE A 112 13.69 0.99 11.60
C PHE A 112 12.45 0.26 12.11
N ILE A 113 11.38 0.30 11.32
CA ILE A 113 10.26 -0.62 11.45
C ILE A 113 10.58 -1.84 10.61
N ALA A 114 10.53 -3.02 11.23
CA ALA A 114 10.69 -4.29 10.55
C ALA A 114 9.35 -5.02 10.46
N ILE A 115 9.10 -5.68 9.34
CA ILE A 115 7.96 -6.59 9.18
C ILE A 115 8.52 -7.94 8.77
N ASN A 116 8.22 -8.98 9.55
CA ASN A 116 8.83 -10.31 9.43
C ASN A 116 10.37 -10.24 9.39
N SER A 117 10.95 -9.46 10.31
CA SER A 117 12.40 -9.22 10.44
C SER A 117 13.08 -8.49 9.27
N ILE A 118 12.33 -8.06 8.25
CA ILE A 118 12.86 -7.29 7.12
C ILE A 118 12.66 -5.81 7.39
N ALA A 119 13.72 -5.01 7.31
CA ALA A 119 13.63 -3.56 7.49
C ALA A 119 12.82 -2.91 6.34
N ARG A 120 11.81 -2.10 6.69
CA ARG A 120 10.85 -1.54 5.72
C ARG A 120 10.92 -0.04 5.57
N ILE A 121 11.17 0.67 6.65
CA ILE A 121 11.21 2.14 6.68
C ILE A 121 11.92 2.58 7.97
N SER A 122 12.58 3.74 7.97
CA SER A 122 13.09 4.30 9.22
C SER A 122 11.94 4.76 10.12
N LYS A 123 12.11 4.62 11.45
CA LYS A 123 11.10 5.12 12.41
C LYS A 123 10.88 6.63 12.25
N LYS A 124 11.92 7.38 11.88
CA LYS A 124 11.83 8.83 11.62
C LYS A 124 10.83 9.14 10.51
N ILE A 125 10.99 8.55 9.32
CA ILE A 125 10.10 8.83 8.18
C ILE A 125 8.67 8.34 8.48
N ALA A 126 8.53 7.17 9.11
CA ALA A 126 7.21 6.66 9.49
C ALA A 126 6.49 7.58 10.50
N ARG A 127 7.24 8.13 11.47
CA ARG A 127 6.72 9.09 12.44
C ARG A 127 6.34 10.42 11.80
N GLU A 128 7.12 10.92 10.85
CA GLU A 128 6.80 12.14 10.09
C GLU A 128 5.47 11.97 9.34
N LYS A 129 5.33 10.89 8.56
CA LYS A 129 4.08 10.57 7.85
C LYS A 129 2.86 10.40 8.77
N LEU A 130 3.03 9.71 9.90
CA LEU A 130 1.95 9.57 10.87
C LEU A 130 1.60 10.91 11.54
N GLY A 131 2.61 11.74 11.81
CA GLY A 131 2.46 13.05 12.43
C GLY A 131 1.64 14.02 11.59
N GLU A 132 1.82 14.01 10.26
CA GLU A 132 1.01 14.77 9.30
C GLU A 132 -0.49 14.41 9.36
N CYS A 133 -0.79 13.20 9.85
CA CYS A 133 -2.15 12.65 9.96
C CYS A 133 -2.74 12.77 11.38
N LYS A 134 -2.00 13.29 12.37
CA LYS A 134 -2.36 13.21 13.80
C LYS A 134 -3.77 13.74 14.08
N GLU A 135 -4.09 14.92 13.57
CA GLU A 135 -5.40 15.56 13.82
C GLU A 135 -6.55 14.77 13.18
N ASP A 136 -6.39 14.30 11.94
CA ASP A 136 -7.39 13.47 11.27
C ASP A 136 -7.63 12.14 12.01
N ILE A 137 -6.58 11.52 12.56
CA ILE A 137 -6.67 10.31 13.38
C ILE A 137 -7.51 10.59 14.64
N LEU A 138 -7.22 11.67 15.36
CA LEU A 138 -7.95 12.02 16.58
C LEU A 138 -9.42 12.35 16.28
N GLN A 139 -9.72 13.07 15.20
CA GLN A 139 -11.09 13.37 14.79
C GLN A 139 -11.86 12.12 14.37
N ALA A 140 -11.25 11.27 13.54
CA ALA A 140 -11.86 10.04 13.08
C ALA A 140 -12.15 9.11 14.26
N THR A 141 -11.17 8.89 15.13
CA THR A 141 -11.32 7.96 16.27
C THR A 141 -12.35 8.43 17.27
N LYS A 142 -12.46 9.74 17.52
CA LYS A 142 -13.56 10.34 18.29
C LYS A 142 -14.92 10.10 17.63
N ARG A 143 -15.04 10.38 16.32
CA ARG A 143 -16.29 10.19 15.56
C ARG A 143 -16.78 8.74 15.61
N PHE A 144 -15.86 7.80 15.38
CA PHE A 144 -16.18 6.37 15.30
C PHE A 144 -16.02 5.64 16.65
N LYS A 145 -15.68 6.37 17.72
CA LYS A 145 -15.48 5.87 19.08
C LYS A 145 -14.50 4.70 19.15
N VAL A 146 -13.46 4.68 18.32
CA VAL A 146 -12.43 3.61 18.29
C VAL A 146 -11.17 4.07 19.00
N ASP A 147 -10.30 3.13 19.35
CA ASP A 147 -9.02 3.44 20.00
C ASP A 147 -8.08 4.19 19.03
N PRO A 148 -7.64 5.42 19.37
CA PRO A 148 -6.75 6.20 18.50
C PRO A 148 -5.39 5.58 18.30
N TYR A 149 -4.84 4.91 19.31
CA TYR A 149 -3.53 4.29 19.22
C TYR A 149 -3.59 3.00 18.40
N LEU A 150 -4.70 2.27 18.45
CA LEU A 150 -4.89 1.11 17.58
C LEU A 150 -5.04 1.52 16.11
N LEU A 151 -5.78 2.59 15.82
CA LEU A 151 -5.83 3.12 14.45
C LEU A 151 -4.44 3.58 14.01
N GLY A 152 -3.72 4.34 14.85
CA GLY A 152 -2.35 4.74 14.59
C GLY A 152 -1.42 3.55 14.31
N ALA A 153 -1.53 2.48 15.08
CA ALA A 153 -0.75 1.26 14.89
C ALA A 153 -1.02 0.55 13.55
N ILE A 154 -2.30 0.52 13.13
CA ILE A 154 -2.69 0.02 11.81
C ILE A 154 -2.06 0.89 10.72
N LEU A 155 -2.12 2.22 10.85
CA LEU A 155 -1.49 3.12 9.88
C LEU A 155 0.03 2.97 9.81
N ILE A 156 0.71 2.75 10.94
CA ILE A 156 2.15 2.46 10.98
C ILE A 156 2.47 1.19 10.16
N ASP A 157 1.69 0.13 10.35
CA ASP A 157 1.85 -1.12 9.57
C ASP A 157 1.64 -0.88 8.08
N GLU A 158 0.58 -0.16 7.68
CA GLU A 158 0.33 0.13 6.27
C GLU A 158 1.42 1.01 5.65
N ILE A 159 1.86 2.07 6.35
CA ILE A 159 3.00 2.91 5.94
C ILE A 159 4.24 2.04 5.70
N ALA A 160 4.57 1.17 6.65
CA ALA A 160 5.77 0.33 6.55
C ALA A 160 5.66 -0.71 5.40
N ARG A 161 4.49 -1.32 5.18
CA ARG A 161 4.29 -2.28 4.08
C ARG A 161 4.45 -1.66 2.71
N PHE A 162 3.93 -0.45 2.54
CA PHE A 162 3.90 0.22 1.24
C PHE A 162 5.10 1.12 0.97
N ALA A 163 5.86 1.52 1.99
CA ALA A 163 7.05 2.36 1.81
C ALA A 163 8.02 1.85 0.72
N PRO A 164 8.36 0.55 0.63
CA PRO A 164 9.23 0.08 -0.44
C PRO A 164 8.64 0.24 -1.84
N ILE A 165 7.33 0.35 -2.02
CA ILE A 165 6.70 0.39 -3.35
C ILE A 165 5.99 1.70 -3.65
N GLU A 166 6.11 2.69 -2.77
CA GLU A 166 5.47 3.99 -2.92
C GLU A 166 5.89 4.71 -4.22
N GLY A 167 7.20 4.81 -4.48
CA GLY A 167 7.71 5.41 -5.73
C GLY A 167 7.21 4.69 -6.99
N PRO A 168 7.32 3.35 -7.08
CA PRO A 168 6.72 2.59 -8.18
C PRO A 168 5.22 2.82 -8.36
N LEU A 169 4.44 2.88 -7.26
CA LEU A 169 3.00 3.11 -7.30
C LEU A 169 2.64 4.55 -7.72
N GLU A 170 3.41 5.54 -7.29
CA GLU A 170 3.25 6.93 -7.70
C GLU A 170 3.39 7.05 -9.23
N LYS A 171 4.45 6.45 -9.80
CA LYS A 171 4.69 6.46 -11.25
C LYS A 171 3.67 5.64 -12.04
N LEU A 172 3.02 4.67 -11.42
CA LEU A 172 1.96 3.88 -12.04
C LEU A 172 0.69 4.71 -12.29
N GLY A 173 0.45 5.76 -11.48
CA GLY A 173 -0.61 6.74 -11.67
C GLY A 173 -2.01 6.16 -11.85
N VAL A 174 -2.82 6.75 -12.73
CA VAL A 174 -4.23 6.34 -12.96
C VAL A 174 -4.42 4.94 -13.56
N SER A 175 -3.36 4.28 -14.04
CA SER A 175 -3.47 2.99 -14.74
C SER A 175 -3.97 1.83 -13.87
N TYR A 176 -4.02 2.00 -12.54
CA TYR A 176 -4.55 1.01 -11.60
C TYR A 176 -5.87 1.41 -10.91
N VAL A 177 -6.37 2.63 -11.13
CA VAL A 177 -7.53 3.22 -10.43
C VAL A 177 -8.88 2.52 -10.75
N GLY A 178 -8.94 1.72 -11.83
CA GLY A 178 -10.13 0.93 -12.19
C GLY A 178 -10.26 -0.44 -11.49
N ARG A 179 -9.25 -0.87 -10.73
CA ARG A 179 -9.22 -2.17 -10.04
C ARG A 179 -9.66 -2.01 -8.58
N ASP A 180 -10.09 -3.11 -7.94
CA ASP A 180 -10.35 -3.10 -6.51
C ASP A 180 -9.01 -3.18 -5.75
N VAL A 181 -8.36 -2.04 -5.63
CA VAL A 181 -7.08 -1.87 -4.91
C VAL A 181 -7.32 -1.13 -3.60
N SER A 182 -6.47 -1.42 -2.62
CA SER A 182 -6.32 -0.60 -1.43
C SER A 182 -5.74 0.77 -1.78
N ALA A 183 -6.26 1.83 -1.15
CA ALA A 183 -5.82 3.20 -1.44
C ALA A 183 -5.70 4.06 -0.17
N GLY A 184 -4.88 5.10 -0.30
CA GLY A 184 -4.57 6.04 0.78
C GLY A 184 -3.79 5.41 1.94
N ILE A 185 -3.50 6.21 2.96
CA ILE A 185 -2.66 5.79 4.10
C ILE A 185 -3.26 4.64 4.90
N ALA A 186 -4.59 4.52 4.94
CA ALA A 186 -5.29 3.44 5.63
C ALA A 186 -5.46 2.18 4.77
N GLN A 187 -5.07 2.21 3.49
CA GLN A 187 -5.11 1.07 2.56
C GLN A 187 -6.48 0.37 2.50
N VAL A 188 -7.56 1.15 2.45
CA VAL A 188 -8.94 0.63 2.33
C VAL A 188 -9.27 0.36 0.86
N THR A 189 -9.89 -0.80 0.56
CA THR A 189 -10.32 -1.14 -0.80
C THR A 189 -11.58 -0.40 -1.21
N MET A 190 -11.83 -0.27 -2.51
CA MET A 190 -13.04 0.38 -3.02
C MET A 190 -14.30 -0.41 -2.62
N GLU A 191 -14.23 -1.73 -2.61
CA GLU A 191 -15.32 -2.58 -2.11
C GLU A 191 -15.61 -2.33 -0.63
N THR A 192 -14.57 -2.22 0.20
CA THR A 192 -14.72 -1.93 1.63
C THR A 192 -15.32 -0.54 1.84
N ALA A 193 -14.80 0.48 1.16
CA ALA A 193 -15.31 1.85 1.23
C ALA A 193 -16.79 1.93 0.79
N ARG A 194 -17.14 1.27 -0.32
CA ARG A 194 -18.53 1.15 -0.79
C ARG A 194 -19.41 0.48 0.26
N GLY A 195 -18.96 -0.63 0.84
CA GLY A 195 -19.68 -1.33 1.90
C GLY A 195 -19.90 -0.46 3.14
N LEU A 196 -18.92 0.36 3.53
CA LEU A 196 -19.04 1.27 4.67
C LEU A 196 -20.02 2.42 4.42
N ILE A 197 -20.07 2.93 3.19
CA ILE A 197 -21.07 3.93 2.76
C ILE A 197 -22.46 3.31 2.76
N LYS A 198 -22.59 2.12 2.15
CA LYS A 198 -23.84 1.35 2.07
C LYS A 198 -24.40 1.06 3.46
N ASP A 199 -23.56 0.60 4.37
CA ASP A 199 -23.96 0.30 5.74
C ASP A 199 -24.17 1.56 6.62
N GLY A 200 -23.94 2.76 6.08
CA GLY A 200 -24.15 4.03 6.78
C GLY A 200 -23.06 4.40 7.79
N TYR A 201 -21.90 3.74 7.78
CA TYR A 201 -20.80 4.08 8.69
C TYR A 201 -20.15 5.41 8.27
N TYR A 202 -19.82 5.58 6.99
CA TYR A 202 -19.14 6.79 6.54
C TYR A 202 -19.48 7.15 5.10
N ASN A 203 -19.91 8.39 4.88
CA ASN A 203 -20.03 9.01 3.57
C ASN A 203 -19.02 10.17 3.47
N PRO A 204 -18.07 10.14 2.52
CA PRO A 204 -17.08 11.21 2.36
C PRO A 204 -17.69 12.51 1.83
N ASN A 205 -18.83 12.44 1.12
CA ASN A 205 -19.55 13.60 0.59
C ASN A 205 -21.07 13.43 0.80
N PRO A 206 -21.61 13.87 1.96
CA PRO A 206 -23.02 13.71 2.28
C PRO A 206 -23.97 14.51 1.37
N ASP A 207 -23.46 15.57 0.74
CA ASP A 207 -24.27 16.45 -0.12
C ASP A 207 -24.38 15.92 -1.57
N ASP A 208 -23.51 15.00 -1.97
CA ASP A 208 -23.61 14.32 -3.26
C ASP A 208 -24.51 13.07 -3.16
N PRO A 209 -25.71 13.08 -3.77
CA PRO A 209 -26.63 11.96 -3.72
C PRO A 209 -26.08 10.68 -4.37
N LYS A 210 -25.00 10.75 -5.17
CA LYS A 210 -24.31 9.56 -5.69
C LYS A 210 -23.71 8.71 -4.57
N PHE A 211 -23.20 9.34 -3.51
CA PHE A 211 -22.57 8.67 -2.37
C PHE A 211 -23.57 8.27 -1.27
N SER A 212 -24.87 8.31 -1.55
CA SER A 212 -25.88 7.82 -0.63
C SER A 212 -25.88 6.28 -0.55
N HIS A 213 -26.45 5.73 0.52
CA HIS A 213 -26.68 4.30 0.68
C HIS A 213 -27.39 3.69 -0.56
N SER A 214 -28.39 4.37 -1.12
CA SER A 214 -29.18 3.84 -2.24
C SER A 214 -28.48 3.91 -3.60
N ASN A 215 -27.46 4.76 -3.76
CA ASN A 215 -26.83 5.02 -5.06
C ASN A 215 -25.37 4.57 -5.16
N ILE A 216 -24.70 4.26 -4.04
CA ILE A 216 -23.27 3.95 -4.04
C ILE A 216 -22.88 2.74 -4.91
N ASP A 217 -23.80 1.79 -5.12
CA ASP A 217 -23.58 0.64 -6.01
C ASP A 217 -23.40 1.05 -7.48
N LYS A 218 -23.90 2.24 -7.87
CA LYS A 218 -23.77 2.82 -9.22
C LYS A 218 -22.51 3.67 -9.39
N VAL A 219 -21.83 4.03 -8.30
CA VAL A 219 -20.63 4.88 -8.33
C VAL A 219 -19.45 4.07 -8.85
N SER A 220 -18.72 4.64 -9.80
CA SER A 220 -17.56 3.99 -10.38
C SER A 220 -16.44 3.84 -9.33
N ARG A 221 -15.60 2.82 -9.46
CA ARG A 221 -14.43 2.67 -8.57
C ARG A 221 -13.51 3.88 -8.63
N LYS A 222 -13.39 4.51 -9.81
CA LYS A 222 -12.58 5.71 -10.02
C LYS A 222 -13.09 6.88 -9.19
N ASP A 223 -14.39 7.17 -9.25
CA ASP A 223 -14.98 8.29 -8.49
C ASP A 223 -14.84 8.06 -6.98
N LEU A 224 -14.99 6.81 -6.52
CA LEU A 224 -14.78 6.47 -5.11
C LEU A 224 -13.30 6.58 -4.71
N TYR A 225 -12.38 6.15 -5.57
CA TYR A 225 -10.94 6.23 -5.35
C TYR A 225 -10.48 7.67 -5.13
N GLU A 226 -11.06 8.64 -5.85
CA GLU A 226 -10.76 10.07 -5.69
C GLU A 226 -10.95 10.56 -4.26
N TYR A 227 -11.89 9.98 -3.49
CA TYR A 227 -12.05 10.25 -2.06
C TYR A 227 -11.14 9.38 -1.21
N VAL A 228 -11.10 8.06 -1.45
CA VAL A 228 -10.35 7.12 -0.58
C VAL A 228 -8.85 7.42 -0.56
N GLN A 229 -8.27 7.94 -1.64
CA GLN A 229 -6.86 8.33 -1.68
C GLN A 229 -6.54 9.58 -0.84
N GLN A 230 -7.53 10.44 -0.58
CA GLN A 230 -7.31 11.68 0.17
C GLN A 230 -7.04 11.34 1.63
N GLN A 231 -5.97 11.91 2.21
CA GLN A 231 -5.49 11.59 3.56
C GLN A 231 -6.63 11.53 4.60
N LYS A 232 -7.40 12.62 4.73
CA LYS A 232 -8.51 12.72 5.67
C LYS A 232 -9.53 11.60 5.47
N HIS A 233 -10.03 11.42 4.24
CA HIS A 233 -11.05 10.41 3.95
C HIS A 233 -10.51 8.99 4.14
N SER A 234 -9.25 8.72 3.76
CA SER A 234 -8.59 7.43 3.99
C SER A 234 -8.61 7.06 5.48
N ILE A 235 -8.21 7.99 6.36
CA ILE A 235 -8.19 7.77 7.82
C ILE A 235 -9.61 7.57 8.37
N PHE A 236 -10.58 8.36 7.91
CA PHE A 236 -11.98 8.20 8.32
C PHE A 236 -12.57 6.87 7.86
N PHE A 237 -12.26 6.41 6.64
CA PHE A 237 -12.62 5.07 6.18
C PHE A 237 -11.95 3.99 7.04
N GLY A 238 -10.68 4.13 7.39
CA GLY A 238 -9.99 3.19 8.28
C GLY A 238 -10.66 3.07 9.66
N ALA A 239 -10.97 4.21 10.29
CA ALA A 239 -11.68 4.25 11.57
C ALA A 239 -13.11 3.69 11.48
N ALA A 240 -13.84 4.03 10.42
CA ALA A 240 -15.16 3.47 10.12
C ALA A 240 -15.09 1.95 9.91
N HIS A 241 -14.04 1.47 9.25
CA HIS A 241 -13.82 0.04 9.04
C HIS A 241 -13.61 -0.70 10.36
N MET A 242 -12.75 -0.18 11.25
CA MET A 242 -12.56 -0.73 12.59
C MET A 242 -13.89 -0.79 13.36
N ARG A 243 -14.68 0.28 13.33
CA ARG A 243 -15.99 0.32 13.98
C ARG A 243 -16.95 -0.73 13.41
N ALA A 244 -17.04 -0.84 12.08
CA ALA A 244 -17.87 -1.84 11.42
C ALA A 244 -17.47 -3.28 11.79
N LEU A 245 -16.17 -3.56 11.93
CA LEU A 245 -15.68 -4.86 12.39
C LEU A 245 -16.08 -5.13 13.85
N ILE A 246 -15.90 -4.16 14.74
CA ILE A 246 -16.33 -4.29 16.16
C ILE A 246 -17.83 -4.56 16.24
N ASP A 247 -18.64 -3.80 15.50
CA ASP A 247 -20.10 -3.93 15.52
C ASP A 247 -20.59 -5.25 14.92
N HIS A 248 -19.90 -5.74 13.88
CA HIS A 248 -20.23 -7.04 13.28
C HIS A 248 -19.93 -8.22 14.21
N TRP A 249 -18.84 -8.14 14.98
CA TRP A 249 -18.38 -9.23 15.86
C TRP A 249 -18.93 -9.18 17.29
N LYS A 250 -19.48 -8.05 17.75
CA LYS A 250 -19.90 -7.84 19.15
C LYS A 250 -20.87 -8.88 19.72
N ARG A 251 -21.68 -9.52 18.86
CA ARG A 251 -22.62 -10.57 19.27
C ARG A 251 -21.94 -11.89 19.62
N PHE A 252 -20.73 -12.11 19.13
CA PHE A 252 -19.98 -13.36 19.26
C PHE A 252 -18.84 -13.23 20.26
N VAL A 253 -18.19 -12.07 20.29
CA VAL A 253 -17.05 -11.79 21.17
C VAL A 253 -16.92 -10.29 21.41
N ASN A 254 -16.53 -9.90 22.62
CA ASN A 254 -16.20 -8.51 22.93
C ASN A 254 -14.78 -8.18 22.45
N LEU A 255 -14.67 -7.51 21.31
CA LEU A 255 -13.38 -7.12 20.72
C LEU A 255 -12.70 -5.93 21.40
N ASN A 256 -13.39 -5.19 22.26
CA ASN A 256 -12.82 -3.97 22.87
C ASN A 256 -11.58 -4.24 23.75
N ARG A 257 -11.39 -5.49 24.20
CA ARG A 257 -10.22 -5.92 24.97
C ARG A 257 -9.24 -6.78 24.17
N ARG A 258 -9.44 -6.87 22.85
CA ARG A 258 -8.72 -7.78 21.95
C ARG A 258 -8.19 -7.02 20.72
N PRO A 259 -7.33 -6.00 20.90
CA PRO A 259 -6.80 -5.18 19.81
C PRO A 259 -6.11 -6.02 18.71
N GLU A 260 -5.46 -7.12 19.08
CA GLU A 260 -4.81 -8.07 18.17
C GLU A 260 -5.79 -8.73 17.19
N ILE A 261 -7.04 -8.93 17.61
CA ILE A 261 -8.10 -9.47 16.75
C ILE A 261 -8.63 -8.38 15.84
N ILE A 262 -8.87 -7.17 16.36
CA ILE A 262 -9.31 -6.04 15.51
C ILE A 262 -8.28 -5.80 14.40
N ALA A 263 -6.99 -5.77 14.74
CA ALA A 263 -5.90 -5.61 13.76
C ALA A 263 -5.84 -6.78 12.77
N THR A 264 -6.05 -8.02 13.23
CA THR A 264 -6.14 -9.20 12.35
C THR A 264 -7.30 -9.07 11.37
N LEU A 265 -8.48 -8.69 11.85
CA LEU A 265 -9.69 -8.54 11.04
C LEU A 265 -9.57 -7.39 10.04
N TYR A 266 -8.94 -6.28 10.42
CA TYR A 266 -8.63 -5.19 9.51
C TYR A 266 -7.79 -5.67 8.33
N SER A 267 -6.75 -6.46 8.63
CA SER A 267 -5.80 -6.96 7.63
C SER A 267 -6.39 -7.96 6.63
N ILE A 268 -7.40 -8.74 7.05
CA ILE A 268 -8.03 -9.78 6.21
C ILE A 268 -9.40 -9.35 5.66
N GLY A 269 -9.88 -8.17 6.03
CA GLY A 269 -11.15 -7.61 5.61
C GLY A 269 -12.40 -8.26 6.24
N ARG A 270 -13.57 -7.89 5.71
CA ARG A 270 -14.90 -8.28 6.24
C ARG A 270 -15.37 -9.69 5.84
N GLY A 271 -14.59 -10.44 5.08
CA GLY A 271 -15.01 -11.74 4.52
C GLY A 271 -14.99 -12.91 5.52
N LYS A 272 -14.52 -12.72 6.75
CA LYS A 272 -14.52 -13.77 7.78
C LYS A 272 -15.79 -13.72 8.62
N ASN A 273 -16.48 -14.86 8.66
CA ASN A 273 -17.65 -15.04 9.52
C ASN A 273 -17.26 -14.93 11.00
N PRO A 274 -18.01 -14.17 11.80
CA PRO A 274 -17.81 -14.11 13.24
C PRO A 274 -17.95 -15.47 13.94
N HIS A 275 -17.16 -15.67 14.98
CA HIS A 275 -17.25 -16.81 15.88
C HIS A 275 -16.73 -16.44 17.28
N GLY A 276 -17.04 -17.26 18.28
CA GLY A 276 -16.76 -16.94 19.69
C GLY A 276 -15.29 -17.00 20.11
N ASN A 277 -14.43 -17.67 19.32
CA ASN A 277 -13.01 -17.86 19.64
C ASN A 277 -12.08 -17.47 18.48
N PRO A 278 -12.06 -16.19 18.04
CA PRO A 278 -11.13 -15.74 17.01
C PRO A 278 -9.69 -15.82 17.51
N GLN A 279 -8.75 -16.10 16.60
CA GLN A 279 -7.32 -16.14 16.91
C GLN A 279 -6.60 -15.02 16.17
N PRO A 280 -5.58 -14.41 16.80
CA PRO A 280 -4.81 -13.37 16.12
C PRO A 280 -3.88 -13.97 15.07
N SER A 281 -3.63 -13.20 14.02
CA SER A 281 -2.54 -13.42 13.08
C SER A 281 -1.23 -12.83 13.61
N THR A 282 -0.09 -13.26 13.06
CA THR A 282 1.22 -12.64 13.35
C THR A 282 1.21 -11.13 13.09
N ARG A 283 0.58 -10.69 12.00
CA ARG A 283 0.39 -9.28 11.67
C ARG A 283 -0.42 -8.56 12.74
N GLY A 284 -1.55 -9.13 13.15
CA GLY A 284 -2.38 -8.54 14.21
C GLY A 284 -1.68 -8.45 15.56
N MET A 285 -0.86 -9.44 15.91
CA MET A 285 -0.02 -9.41 17.12
C MET A 285 1.02 -8.28 17.06
N GLN A 286 1.71 -8.12 15.93
CA GLN A 286 2.71 -7.06 15.78
C GLN A 286 2.08 -5.67 15.86
N ILE A 287 0.93 -5.47 15.19
CA ILE A 287 0.18 -4.20 15.23
C ILE A 287 -0.23 -3.88 16.67
N ALA A 288 -0.88 -4.82 17.37
CA ALA A 288 -1.39 -4.58 18.72
C ALA A 288 -0.30 -4.52 19.80
N GLY A 289 0.88 -5.06 19.52
CA GLY A 289 2.05 -5.01 20.40
C GLY A 289 2.96 -3.85 20.06
N GLU A 290 3.93 -4.09 19.16
CA GLU A 290 5.00 -3.17 18.82
C GLU A 290 4.47 -1.82 18.30
N PHE A 291 3.62 -1.85 17.27
CA PHE A 291 3.19 -0.62 16.62
C PHE A 291 2.20 0.18 17.46
N TYR A 292 1.45 -0.48 18.33
CA TYR A 292 0.61 0.18 19.32
C TYR A 292 1.45 1.03 20.30
N GLN A 293 2.59 0.53 20.76
CA GLN A 293 3.48 1.34 21.61
C GLN A 293 4.08 2.53 20.84
N LEU A 294 4.48 2.34 19.58
CA LEU A 294 4.95 3.44 18.73
C LEU A 294 3.85 4.48 18.50
N ALA A 295 2.63 4.06 18.18
CA ALA A 295 1.50 4.96 17.99
C ALA A 295 1.18 5.75 19.26
N ARG A 296 1.24 5.10 20.44
CA ARG A 296 1.12 5.81 21.72
C ARG A 296 2.19 6.87 21.88
N GLU A 297 3.46 6.52 21.67
CA GLU A 297 4.57 7.47 21.80
C GLU A 297 4.43 8.65 20.82
N TRP A 298 4.04 8.39 19.57
CA TRP A 298 4.06 9.40 18.51
C TRP A 298 2.80 10.27 18.45
N LEU A 299 1.65 9.75 18.91
CA LEU A 299 0.39 10.47 18.92
C LEU A 299 0.05 11.13 20.27
N SER A 300 0.79 10.80 21.34
CA SER A 300 0.67 11.50 22.63
C SER A 300 1.02 12.98 22.52
#